data_AF-A0A927FQL1-F1
#
_entry.id   AF-A0A927FQL1-F1
#
_cell.length_a   1.000
_cell.length_b   1.000
_cell.length_c   1.000
_cell.angle_alpha   90.00
_cell.angle_beta   90.00
_cell.angle_gamma   90.00
#
_symmetry.space_group_name_H-M   'P 1'
#
loop_
_entity.id
_entity.type
_entity.pdbx_description
1 polymer ?
#
loop_
_entity_poly.entity_id
_entity_poly.type
_entity_poly.pdbx_seq_one_letter_code
_entity_poly.pdbx_strand_id
1 'polypeptide(L)'
;MNKLQYVSKTFGGVAAIAVFLIASPVLAACPAPAAGDSAQMTAENHARLLCQQRELYEASRNIQLQLQIEETRRMLDNLILQRKLDMVTQPVVPIRIP
;
A
#
# COMPACT_ATOMS: atom_id res chain seq x y z
N MET A 1 52.06 34.71 -2.67
CA MET A 1 51.45 34.23 -3.93
C MET A 1 51.45 32.69 -3.88
N ASN A 2 50.43 31.88 -4.14
CA ASN A 2 49.02 32.05 -4.50
C ASN A 2 48.31 30.66 -4.34
N LYS A 3 47.05 30.64 -3.88
CA LYS A 3 46.03 29.55 -3.91
C LYS A 3 46.17 28.29 -3.02
N LEU A 4 45.87 28.50 -1.74
CA LEU A 4 45.29 27.57 -0.77
C LEU A 4 43.73 27.52 -0.82
N GLN A 5 43.09 27.78 -1.99
CA GLN A 5 41.70 28.31 -1.99
C GLN A 5 40.66 27.65 -2.89
N TYR A 6 40.96 26.54 -3.57
CA TYR A 6 39.92 25.82 -4.32
C TYR A 6 39.72 24.41 -3.78
N VAL A 7 39.36 24.40 -2.50
CA VAL A 7 38.18 23.67 -2.06
C VAL A 7 38.42 22.17 -1.73
N SER A 8 38.87 21.72 -0.55
CA SER A 8 39.29 22.33 0.74
C SER A 8 38.48 23.51 1.31
N LYS A 9 37.25 23.67 0.86
CA LYS A 9 36.27 24.65 1.34
C LYS A 9 34.84 24.12 1.20
N THR A 10 34.61 23.13 0.35
CA THR A 10 33.33 22.42 0.22
C THR A 10 33.68 20.95 0.03
N PHE A 11 34.06 20.30 1.12
CA PHE A 11 33.16 19.42 1.87
C PHE A 11 33.01 18.06 1.18
N GLY A 12 33.28 16.99 1.94
CA GLY A 12 32.50 15.76 1.73
C GLY A 12 33.28 14.48 1.53
N GLY A 13 34.55 14.38 1.94
CA GLY A 13 35.29 13.10 2.04
C GLY A 13 34.70 12.08 3.02
N VAL A 14 33.49 12.28 3.55
CA VAL A 14 32.81 11.39 4.50
C VAL A 14 31.33 11.14 4.12
N ALA A 15 30.81 11.79 3.07
CA ALA A 15 29.37 11.76 2.76
C ALA A 15 28.96 10.70 1.72
N ALA A 16 29.91 10.13 0.96
CA ALA A 16 29.57 9.25 -0.17
C ALA A 16 29.25 7.79 0.23
N ILE A 17 29.51 7.37 1.47
CA ILE A 17 29.30 5.98 1.91
C ILE A 17 28.00 5.82 2.73
N ALA A 18 27.40 6.91 3.21
CA ALA A 18 26.26 6.87 4.13
C ALA A 18 24.88 6.79 3.46
N VAL A 19 24.78 6.92 2.13
CA VAL A 19 23.47 7.04 1.45
C VAL A 19 22.92 5.70 0.92
N PHE A 20 23.72 4.63 0.86
CA PHE A 20 23.27 3.35 0.31
C PHE A 20 22.66 2.36 1.33
N LEU A 21 22.61 2.71 2.62
CA LEU A 21 22.20 1.79 3.69
C LEU A 21 20.76 2.00 4.23
N ILE A 22 19.96 2.87 3.62
CA ILE A 22 18.64 3.27 4.17
C ILE A 22 17.43 2.80 3.35
N ALA A 23 17.61 1.92 2.37
CA ALA A 23 16.55 1.49 1.46
C ALA A 23 16.16 -0.01 1.57
N SER A 24 16.37 -0.63 2.73
CA SER A 24 15.72 -1.92 3.04
C SER A 24 14.54 -1.65 3.97
N PRO A 25 13.27 -1.89 3.54
CA PRO A 25 12.14 -1.74 4.42
C PRO A 25 12.32 -2.75 5.55
N VAL A 26 12.58 -2.25 6.74
CA VAL A 26 12.41 -2.98 7.99
C VAL A 26 10.91 -3.14 8.19
N LEU A 27 10.31 -4.09 7.48
CA LEU A 27 9.01 -4.66 7.78
C LEU A 27 9.11 -6.16 7.47
N ALA A 28 9.17 -6.93 8.57
CA ALA A 28 9.20 -8.39 8.67
C ALA A 28 10.47 -9.10 8.13
N ALA A 29 11.36 -9.45 9.06
CA ALA A 29 12.57 -10.22 8.81
C ALA A 29 12.25 -11.70 8.53
N CYS A 30 11.68 -12.02 7.37
CA CYS A 30 11.67 -13.40 6.91
C CYS A 30 13.11 -13.88 6.69
N PRO A 31 13.42 -15.15 7.03
CA PRO A 31 14.79 -15.67 6.93
C PRO A 31 15.32 -15.57 5.48
N ALA A 32 16.61 -15.25 5.35
CA ALA A 32 17.30 -15.15 4.07
C ALA A 32 17.28 -16.50 3.32
N PRO A 33 17.34 -16.52 1.97
CA PRO A 33 17.37 -17.77 1.21
C PRO A 33 18.60 -18.60 1.60
N ALA A 34 18.35 -19.84 1.99
CA ALA A 34 19.40 -20.81 2.26
C ALA A 34 19.63 -21.63 0.98
N ALA A 35 20.79 -21.45 0.34
CA ALA A 35 21.12 -22.16 -0.89
C ALA A 35 21.73 -23.54 -0.58
N GLY A 36 21.00 -24.61 -0.93
CA GLY A 36 21.47 -25.99 -0.78
C GLY A 36 20.31 -26.98 -0.66
N ASP A 37 20.59 -28.25 -0.94
CA ASP A 37 19.60 -29.34 -0.96
C ASP A 37 19.63 -30.21 0.30
N SER A 38 20.24 -29.72 1.39
CA SER A 38 20.23 -30.45 2.66
C SER A 38 18.87 -30.27 3.35
N ALA A 39 18.44 -31.28 4.12
CA ALA A 39 17.15 -31.26 4.82
C ALA A 39 16.98 -30.04 5.76
N GLN A 40 18.08 -29.50 6.29
CA GLN A 40 18.08 -28.26 7.07
C GLN A 40 17.78 -27.04 6.19
N MET A 41 18.41 -26.92 5.01
CA MET A 41 18.14 -25.81 4.09
C MET A 41 16.71 -25.86 3.56
N THR A 42 16.14 -27.05 3.32
CA THR A 42 14.74 -27.20 2.93
C THR A 42 13.79 -26.70 4.01
N ALA A 43 14.04 -27.05 5.29
CA ALA A 43 13.24 -26.58 6.42
C ALA A 43 13.29 -25.05 6.58
N GLU A 44 14.48 -24.45 6.41
CA GLU A 44 14.68 -23.00 6.44
C GLU A 44 13.92 -22.29 5.31
N ASN A 45 13.97 -22.84 4.10
CA ASN A 45 13.23 -22.32 2.95
C ASN A 45 11.70 -22.47 3.13
N HIS A 46 11.23 -23.56 3.74
CA HIS A 46 9.81 -23.71 4.09
C HIS A 46 9.34 -22.66 5.11
N ALA A 47 10.12 -22.43 6.17
CA ALA A 47 9.81 -21.40 7.17
C ALA A 47 9.70 -20.00 6.54
N ARG A 48 10.57 -19.71 5.55
CA ARG A 48 10.50 -18.49 4.77
C ARG A 48 9.20 -18.38 3.97
N LEU A 49 8.82 -19.42 3.21
CA LEU A 49 7.61 -19.38 2.39
C LEU A 49 6.36 -19.14 3.23
N LEU A 50 6.29 -19.74 4.42
CA LEU A 50 5.20 -19.50 5.36
C LEU A 50 5.16 -18.05 5.86
N CYS A 51 6.33 -17.46 6.13
CA CYS A 51 6.45 -16.06 6.51
C CYS A 51 5.96 -15.13 5.39
N GLN A 52 6.43 -15.34 4.16
CA GLN A 52 5.98 -14.56 2.99
C GLN A 52 4.49 -14.74 2.69
N GLN A 53 3.98 -15.96 2.83
CA GLN A 53 2.56 -16.25 2.63
C GLN A 53 1.69 -15.50 3.65
N ARG A 54 2.13 -15.41 4.90
CA ARG A 54 1.43 -14.65 5.94
C ARG A 54 1.33 -13.17 5.61
N GLU A 55 2.41 -12.56 5.15
CA GLU A 55 2.43 -11.15 4.73
C GLU A 55 1.44 -10.89 3.59
N LEU A 56 1.41 -11.78 2.60
CA LEU A 56 0.46 -11.68 1.49
C LEU A 56 -0.99 -11.79 1.97
N TYR A 57 -1.27 -12.69 2.91
CA TYR A 57 -2.60 -12.80 3.51
C TYR A 57 -3.00 -11.54 4.29
N GLU A 58 -2.10 -10.98 5.08
CA GLU A 58 -2.34 -9.74 5.82
C GLU A 58 -2.59 -8.57 4.87
N ALA A 59 -1.84 -8.46 3.76
CA ALA A 59 -2.09 -7.47 2.72
C ALA A 59 -3.44 -7.67 2.01
N SER A 60 -3.81 -8.91 1.70
CA SER A 60 -5.07 -9.23 1.01
C SER A 60 -6.32 -8.88 1.83
N ARG A 61 -6.24 -8.98 3.17
CA ARG A 61 -7.36 -8.64 4.06
C ARG A 61 -7.75 -7.17 3.94
N ASN A 62 -6.76 -6.28 3.84
CA ASN A 62 -7.00 -4.85 3.68
C ASN A 62 -7.69 -4.54 2.34
N ILE A 63 -7.25 -5.20 1.26
CA ILE A 63 -7.86 -5.05 -0.06
C ILE A 63 -9.32 -5.53 -0.05
N GLN A 64 -9.59 -6.67 0.59
CA GLN A 64 -10.94 -7.22 0.67
C GLN A 64 -11.90 -6.27 1.40
N LEU A 65 -11.47 -5.66 2.50
CA LEU A 65 -12.27 -4.66 3.22
C LEU A 65 -12.52 -3.40 2.36
N GLN A 66 -11.50 -2.94 1.63
CA GLN A 66 -11.67 -1.79 0.72
C GLN A 66 -12.69 -2.06 -0.38
N LEU A 67 -12.67 -3.26 -0.97
CA LEU A 67 -13.64 -3.65 -2.00
C LEU A 67 -15.07 -3.69 -1.45
N GLN A 68 -15.27 -4.21 -0.23
CA GLN A 68 -16.59 -4.22 0.41
C GLN A 68 -17.11 -2.81 0.69
N ILE A 69 -16.24 -1.89 1.13
CA ILE A 69 -16.60 -0.48 1.34
C ILE A 69 -17.02 0.17 0.02
N GLU A 70 -16.23 -0.04 -1.03
CA GLU A 70 -16.49 0.51 -2.35
C GLU A 70 -17.82 -0.02 -2.93
N GLU A 71 -18.09 -1.31 -2.77
CA GLU A 71 -19.36 -1.91 -3.18
C GLU A 71 -20.55 -1.27 -2.43
N THR A 72 -20.43 -1.13 -1.11
CA THR A 72 -21.46 -0.49 -0.28
C THR A 72 -21.71 0.96 -0.69
N ARG A 73 -20.65 1.72 -1.00
CA ARG A 73 -20.76 3.10 -1.50
C ARG A 73 -21.53 3.17 -2.81
N ARG A 74 -21.21 2.29 -3.77
CA ARG A 74 -21.91 2.23 -5.06
C ARG A 74 -23.41 1.92 -4.90
N MET A 75 -23.76 1.03 -3.97
CA MET A 75 -25.17 0.74 -3.68
C MET A 75 -25.89 1.98 -3.13
N LEU A 76 -25.26 2.71 -2.21
CA LEU A 76 -25.84 3.93 -1.64
C LEU A 76 -26.02 5.01 -2.71
N ASP A 77 -25.01 5.23 -3.56
CA ASP A 77 -25.09 6.20 -4.64
C ASP A 77 -26.23 5.87 -5.62
N ASN A 78 -26.41 4.58 -5.95
CA ASN A 78 -27.51 4.14 -6.79
C ASN A 78 -28.88 4.45 -6.14
N LEU A 79 -29.05 4.16 -4.85
CA LEU A 79 -30.28 4.48 -4.12
C LEU A 79 -30.56 5.99 -4.07
N ILE A 80 -29.52 6.81 -3.88
CA ILE A 80 -29.65 8.27 -3.90
C ILE A 80 -30.07 8.75 -5.29
N LEU A 81 -29.47 8.20 -6.36
CA LEU A 81 -29.82 8.54 -7.73
C LEU A 81 -31.27 8.14 -8.05
N GLN A 82 -31.70 6.94 -7.65
CA GLN A 82 -33.09 6.49 -7.81
C GLN A 82 -34.07 7.46 -7.14
N ARG A 83 -33.83 7.80 -5.87
CA ARG A 83 -34.69 8.75 -5.16
C ARG A 83 -34.75 10.12 -5.85
N LYS A 84 -33.62 10.62 -6.35
CA LYS A 84 -33.59 11.88 -7.11
C LYS A 84 -34.39 11.79 -8.40
N LEU A 85 -34.30 10.67 -9.11
CA LEU A 85 -35.08 10.43 -10.33
C LEU A 85 -36.58 10.33 -10.02
N ASP A 86 -36.97 9.67 -8.93
CA ASP A 86 -38.37 9.58 -8.49
C ASP A 86 -38.93 10.96 -8.11
N MET A 87 -38.11 11.84 -7.54
CA MET A 87 -38.51 13.23 -7.26
C MET A 87 -38.73 14.05 -8.55
N VAL A 88 -37.96 13.79 -9.60
CA VAL A 88 -38.07 14.51 -10.88
C VAL A 88 -39.25 13.99 -11.71
N THR A 89 -39.55 12.70 -11.63
CA THR A 89 -40.60 12.06 -12.43
C THR A 89 -41.98 12.11 -11.79
N GLN A 90 -42.10 12.53 -10.51
CA GLN A 90 -43.38 12.72 -9.87
C GLN A 90 -44.19 13.81 -10.58
N PRO A 91 -45.34 13.48 -11.21
CA PRO A 91 -46.23 14.49 -11.77
C PRO A 91 -46.81 15.30 -10.60
N VAL A 92 -46.66 16.63 -10.66
CA VAL A 92 -47.38 17.54 -9.76
C VAL A 92 -48.87 17.34 -10.01
N VAL A 93 -49.54 16.58 -9.15
CA VAL A 93 -50.99 16.42 -9.18
C VAL A 93 -51.58 17.68 -8.54
N PRO A 94 -52.33 18.54 -9.28
CA PRO A 94 -52.92 19.71 -8.68
C PRO A 94 -53.97 19.27 -7.66
N ILE A 95 -53.75 19.63 -6.40
CA ILE A 95 -54.72 19.43 -5.31
C ILE A 95 -55.93 20.31 -5.62
N ARG A 96 -57.04 19.69 -6.05
CA ARG A 96 -58.33 20.38 -6.19
C ARG A 96 -59.00 20.41 -4.81
N ILE A 97 -58.90 21.55 -4.14
CA ILE A 97 -59.59 21.81 -2.87
C ILE A 97 -61.09 22.00 -3.20
N PRO A 98 -62.02 21.31 -2.50
CA PRO A 98 -63.47 21.46 -2.71
C PRO A 98 -64.00 22.84 -2.28
#